data_AF-A0AAJ1SE72-F1
#
_entry.id   AF-A0AAJ1SE72-F1
#
_cell.length_a   1.000
_cell.length_b   1.000
_cell.length_c   1.000
_cell.angle_alpha   90.00
_cell.angle_beta   90.00
_cell.angle_gamma   90.00
#
_symmetry.space_group_name_H-M   'P 1'
#
loop_
_entity.id
_entity.type
_entity.pdbx_description
1 polymer ?
#
loop_
_entity_poly.entity_id
_entity_poly.type
_entity_poly.pdbx_seq_one_letter_code
_entity_poly.pdbx_strand_id
1 'polypeptide(L)'
;MLRAAASVHYGIATTSHLGGLPAIAQPSTRETDNSLVKGFARDLKAACDDLYDEPFNPGARETVLRLLKASGIADAAYARLHSTPLRINP
;
A
#
# COMPACT_ATOMS: atom_id res chain seq x y z
N MET A 1 8.02 25.32 -8.23
CA MET A 1 7.58 24.04 -8.86
C MET A 1 6.52 23.41 -7.96
N LEU A 2 5.25 23.55 -8.32
CA LEU A 2 4.10 23.21 -7.48
C LEU A 2 3.54 21.84 -7.93
N ARG A 3 3.62 20.80 -7.09
CA ARG A 3 3.01 19.48 -7.38
C ARG A 3 1.51 19.55 -7.05
N ALA A 4 0.68 19.29 -8.05
CA ALA A 4 -0.76 19.20 -7.92
C ALA A 4 -1.16 18.01 -7.02
N ALA A 5 -1.99 18.28 -6.01
CA ALA A 5 -2.66 17.27 -5.22
C ALA A 5 -3.81 16.66 -6.03
N ALA A 6 -3.68 15.41 -6.45
CA ALA A 6 -4.78 14.67 -7.05
C ALA A 6 -5.71 14.16 -5.93
N SER A 7 -6.73 14.97 -5.61
CA SER A 7 -7.86 14.55 -4.79
C SER A 7 -8.70 13.54 -5.59
N VAL A 8 -8.65 12.27 -5.22
CA VAL A 8 -9.59 11.27 -5.76
C VAL A 8 -10.94 11.48 -5.09
N HIS A 9 -11.83 12.21 -5.76
CA HIS A 9 -13.25 12.23 -5.44
C HIS A 9 -13.86 10.89 -5.87
N TYR A 10 -14.22 10.04 -4.90
CA TYR A 10 -15.07 8.89 -5.17
C TYR A 10 -16.52 9.38 -5.29
N GLY A 11 -16.91 9.73 -6.52
CA GLY A 11 -18.29 10.06 -6.85
C GLY A 11 -19.17 8.81 -6.78
N ILE A 12 -20.25 8.89 -5.99
CA ILE A 12 -21.31 7.88 -5.97
C ILE A 12 -22.13 7.98 -7.27
N ALA A 13 -21.83 7.13 -8.25
CA ALA A 13 -22.67 6.99 -9.43
C ALA A 13 -23.77 5.94 -9.19
N THR A 14 -24.93 6.39 -8.72
CA THR A 14 -26.17 5.63 -8.88
C THR A 14 -26.61 5.81 -10.33
N THR A 15 -26.65 4.73 -11.12
CA THR A 15 -27.57 4.59 -12.25
C THR A 15 -27.78 3.11 -12.54
N SER A 16 -29.02 2.68 -12.36
CA SER A 16 -29.51 1.37 -12.75
C SER A 16 -29.64 1.26 -14.27
N HIS A 17 -29.61 0.02 -14.75
CA HIS A 17 -30.07 -0.51 -16.03
C HIS A 17 -29.07 -0.67 -17.20
N LEU A 18 -28.91 -1.96 -17.55
CA LEU A 18 -28.62 -2.55 -18.87
C LEU A 18 -27.19 -2.45 -19.42
N GLY A 19 -26.49 -3.58 -19.41
CA GLY A 19 -25.28 -3.81 -20.21
C GLY A 19 -24.19 -4.51 -19.41
N GLY A 20 -23.96 -5.80 -19.70
CA GLY A 20 -22.93 -6.60 -19.04
C GLY A 20 -21.53 -6.00 -19.23
N LEU A 21 -21.01 -5.40 -18.16
CA LEU A 21 -19.58 -5.20 -17.96
C LEU A 21 -19.03 -6.44 -17.26
N PRO A 22 -17.78 -6.87 -17.53
CA PRO A 22 -17.18 -7.91 -16.73
C PRO A 22 -17.19 -7.42 -15.29
N ALA A 23 -17.83 -8.18 -14.40
CA ALA A 23 -17.76 -7.92 -12.97
C ALA A 23 -16.27 -7.83 -12.65
N ILE A 24 -15.78 -6.62 -12.34
CA ILE A 24 -14.39 -6.41 -11.94
C ILE A 24 -14.26 -7.25 -10.67
N ALA A 25 -13.63 -8.42 -10.79
CA ALA A 25 -13.44 -9.33 -9.68
C ALA A 25 -12.68 -8.54 -8.61
N GLN A 26 -13.36 -8.27 -7.49
CA GLN A 26 -12.74 -7.53 -6.40
C GLN A 26 -11.59 -8.39 -5.87
N PRO A 27 -10.38 -7.83 -5.74
CA PRO A 27 -9.26 -8.58 -5.20
C PRO A 27 -9.62 -9.07 -3.81
N SER A 28 -9.28 -10.32 -3.52
CA SER A 28 -9.46 -10.86 -2.18
C SER A 28 -8.68 -10.01 -1.17
N THR A 29 -9.11 -10.02 0.10
CA THR A 29 -8.38 -9.34 1.18
C THR A 29 -6.92 -9.78 1.23
N ARG A 30 -6.64 -11.06 0.95
CA ARG A 30 -5.28 -11.60 0.93
C ARG A 30 -4.43 -11.04 -0.21
N GLU A 31 -4.98 -10.88 -1.41
CA GLU A 31 -4.28 -10.26 -2.55
C GLU A 31 -4.05 -8.76 -2.31
N THR A 32 -5.03 -8.09 -1.70
CA THR A 32 -4.93 -6.69 -1.29
C THR A 32 -3.81 -6.51 -0.27
N ASP A 33 -3.78 -7.34 0.78
CA ASP A 33 -2.73 -7.29 1.80
C ASP A 33 -1.34 -7.59 1.21
N ASN A 34 -1.23 -8.56 0.31
CA ASN A 34 0.03 -8.83 -0.41
C ASN A 34 0.48 -7.63 -1.23
N SER A 35 -0.45 -6.94 -1.88
CA SER A 35 -0.15 -5.77 -2.71
C SER A 35 0.34 -4.60 -1.86
N LEU A 36 -0.28 -4.37 -0.70
CA LEU A 36 0.14 -3.35 0.27
C LEU A 36 1.56 -3.61 0.78
N VAL A 37 1.86 -4.85 1.21
CA VAL A 37 3.18 -5.22 1.72
C VAL A 37 4.25 -5.11 0.63
N LYS A 38 3.98 -5.63 -0.57
CA LYS A 38 4.94 -5.56 -1.70
C LYS A 38 5.19 -4.14 -2.17
N GLY A 39 4.14 -3.31 -2.22
CA GLY A 39 4.24 -1.90 -2.57
C GLY A 39 5.14 -1.16 -1.59
N PHE A 40 4.86 -1.29 -0.29
CA PHE A 40 5.69 -0.69 0.75
C PHE A 40 7.15 -1.18 0.71
N ALA A 41 7.37 -2.49 0.58
CA ALA A 41 8.72 -3.06 0.52
C ALA A 41 9.53 -2.53 -0.66
N ARG A 42 8.91 -2.39 -1.84
CA ARG A 42 9.55 -1.82 -3.03
C ARG A 42 9.92 -0.35 -2.81
N ASP A 43 8.98 0.44 -2.29
CA ASP A 43 9.21 1.88 -2.10
C ASP A 43 10.28 2.13 -1.02
N LEU A 44 10.29 1.32 0.05
CA LEU A 44 11.33 1.35 1.09
C LEU A 44 12.69 0.93 0.53
N LYS A 45 12.74 -0.11 -0.30
CA LYS A 45 13.97 -0.56 -0.95
C LYS A 45 14.58 0.55 -1.80
N ALA A 46 13.79 1.20 -2.65
CA ALA A 46 14.24 2.32 -3.47
C ALA A 46 14.80 3.47 -2.63
N ALA A 47 14.10 3.88 -1.57
CA ALA A 47 14.57 4.94 -0.68
C ALA A 47 15.88 4.60 0.05
N CYS A 48 16.05 3.32 0.43
CA CYS A 48 17.30 2.84 1.01
C CYS A 48 18.44 2.81 -0.02
N ASP A 49 18.15 2.47 -1.27
CA ASP A 49 19.14 2.47 -2.35
C ASP A 49 19.61 3.90 -2.66
N ASP A 50 18.69 4.88 -2.70
CA ASP A 50 19.02 6.31 -2.85
C ASP A 50 19.91 6.81 -1.69
N LEU A 51 19.58 6.43 -0.45
CA LEU A 51 20.38 6.81 0.72
C LEU A 51 21.74 6.09 0.76
N TYR A 52 21.83 4.88 0.21
CA TYR A 52 23.08 4.15 0.11
C TYR A 52 24.03 4.80 -0.90
N ASP A 53 23.50 5.22 -2.06
CA ASP A 53 24.27 5.91 -3.10
C ASP A 53 24.73 7.30 -2.64
N GLU A 54 23.86 8.05 -1.95
CA GLU A 54 24.18 9.37 -1.40
C GLU A 54 23.91 9.47 0.12
N PRO A 55 24.83 8.99 0.98
CA PRO A 55 24.61 8.93 2.44
C PRO A 55 24.38 10.27 3.13
N PHE A 56 24.90 11.36 2.55
CA PHE A 56 24.77 12.71 3.10
C PHE A 56 23.61 13.50 2.49
N ASN A 57 22.83 12.90 1.57
CA ASN A 57 21.67 13.55 0.98
C ASN A 57 20.53 13.63 2.02
N PRO A 58 20.19 14.83 2.51
CA PRO A 58 19.17 14.98 3.54
C PRO A 58 17.77 14.56 3.06
N GLY A 59 17.50 14.69 1.75
CA GLY A 59 16.22 14.30 1.15
C GLY A 59 16.03 12.78 1.06
N ALA A 60 17.11 12.04 0.76
CA ALA A 60 17.09 10.57 0.80
C ALA A 60 16.82 10.08 2.23
N ARG A 61 17.52 10.65 3.22
CA ARG A 61 17.29 10.33 4.64
C ARG A 61 15.86 10.66 5.09
N GLU A 62 15.35 11.83 4.73
CA GLU A 62 13.98 12.23 5.05
C GLU A 62 12.95 11.27 4.44
N THR A 63 13.21 10.79 3.22
CA THR A 63 12.33 9.84 2.52
C THR A 63 12.23 8.51 3.24
N VAL A 64 13.35 7.94 3.67
CA VAL A 64 13.34 6.71 4.48
C VAL A 64 12.56 6.94 5.78
N LEU A 65 12.83 8.02 6.51
CA LEU A 65 12.14 8.31 7.77
C LEU A 65 10.62 8.51 7.60
N ARG A 66 10.20 9.15 6.51
CA ARG A 66 8.78 9.36 6.18
C ARG A 66 8.08 8.03 5.91
N LEU A 67 8.70 7.14 5.14
CA LEU A 67 8.15 5.82 4.85
C LEU A 67 8.03 4.99 6.13
N LEU A 68 9.07 4.97 6.97
CA LEU A 68 9.03 4.26 8.26
C LEU A 68 7.93 4.78 9.18
N LYS A 69 7.68 6.10 9.21
CA LYS A 69 6.57 6.67 9.99
C LYS A 69 5.18 6.29 9.43
N ALA A 70 5.09 5.99 8.13
CA ALA A 70 3.85 5.66 7.44
C ALA A 70 3.63 4.14 7.26
N SER A 71 4.42 3.29 7.91
CA SER A 71 4.40 1.82 7.70
C SER A 71 3.12 1.13 8.18
N GLY A 72 2.30 1.78 9.02
CA GLY A 72 1.23 1.13 9.77
C GLY A 72 0.21 0.34 8.92
N ILE A 73 -0.12 0.79 7.71
CA ILE A 73 -1.01 0.05 6.81
C ILE A 73 -0.34 -1.25 6.32
N ALA A 74 0.93 -1.18 5.93
CA ALA A 74 1.71 -2.33 5.49
C ALA A 74 1.98 -3.31 6.64
N ASP A 75 2.26 -2.80 7.84
CA ASP A 75 2.46 -3.61 9.05
C ASP A 75 1.19 -4.38 9.43
N ALA A 76 0.03 -3.70 9.40
CA ALA A 76 -1.25 -4.34 9.67
C ALA A 76 -1.61 -5.40 8.60
N ALA A 77 -1.31 -5.13 7.33
CA ALA A 77 -1.48 -6.10 6.25
C ALA A 77 -0.57 -7.31 6.43
N TYR A 78 0.70 -7.09 6.76
CA TYR A 78 1.65 -8.16 7.07
C TYR A 78 1.17 -9.00 8.27
N ALA A 79 0.72 -8.35 9.34
CA ALA A 79 0.16 -9.05 10.50
C ALA A 79 -1.01 -9.96 10.09
N ARG A 80 -1.96 -9.48 9.27
CA ARG A 80 -3.08 -10.31 8.77
C ARG A 80 -2.62 -11.50 7.94
N LEU A 81 -1.59 -11.34 7.11
CA LEU A 81 -1.05 -12.42 6.27
C LEU A 81 -0.38 -13.53 7.08
N HIS A 82 0.20 -13.18 8.24
CA HIS A 82 1.03 -14.04 9.07
C HIS A 82 0.40 -14.42 10.42
N SER A 83 -0.79 -13.90 10.72
CA SER A 83 -1.57 -14.35 11.87
C SER A 83 -2.11 -15.75 11.58
N THR A 84 -1.41 -16.77 12.06
CA THR A 84 -1.91 -18.15 12.05
C THR A 84 -3.19 -18.19 12.90
N PRO A 85 -4.35 -18.62 12.36
CA PRO A 85 -5.52 -18.84 13.20
C PRO A 85 -5.17 -19.89 14.25
N LEU A 86 -5.32 -19.55 15.53
CA LEU A 86 -5.21 -20.52 16.61
C LEU A 86 -6.28 -21.59 16.36
N ARG A 87 -5.85 -22.76 15.90
CA ARG A 87 -6.73 -23.91 15.78
C ARG A 87 -6.96 -24.45 17.19
N ILE A 88 -7.95 -23.90 17.88
CA ILE A 88 -8.42 -24.43 19.17
C ILE A 88 -8.96 -25.83 18.89
N ASN A 89 -8.20 -26.87 19.25
CA ASN A 89 -8.75 -28.22 19.35
C ASN A 89 -9.53 -28.30 20.68
N PRO A 90 -10.76 -28.83 20.66
CA PRO A 90 -11.60 -28.95 21.84
C PRO A 90 -11.00 -29.89 22.90
#